data_AF-A0A6F9WV77-F1
#
_entry.id   AF-A0A6F9WV77-F1
#
_cell.length_a   1.000
_cell.length_b   1.000
_cell.length_c   1.000
_cell.angle_alpha   90.00
_cell.angle_beta   90.00
_cell.angle_gamma   90.00
#
_symmetry.space_group_name_H-M   'P 1'
#
loop_
_entity.id
_entity.type
_entity.pdbx_description
1 polymer ?
#
loop_
_entity_poly.entity_id
_entity_poly.type
_entity_poly.pdbx_seq_one_letter_code
_entity_poly.pdbx_strand_id
1 'polypeptide(L)'
;MILNNNCLPWPMSAALKTLINRHLSERYSATVLHFDDINGIGGPVEIVIDLDGSIVMINDPNPVPLDSGSENLSRWDNDFMARYRLGSYRVEVFPLIELLEIA
;
A
#
# COMPACT_ATOMS: atom_id res chain seq x y z
N MET A 1 2.10 2.25 14.45
CA MET A 1 1.92 1.16 13.49
C MET A 1 3.26 0.84 12.84
N ILE A 2 3.57 -0.46 12.75
CA ILE A 2 4.76 -1.00 12.07
C ILE A 2 4.22 -1.97 11.02
N LEU A 3 4.77 -1.98 9.81
CA LEU A 3 4.33 -2.88 8.74
C LEU A 3 4.45 -4.35 9.17
N ASN A 4 3.33 -5.06 9.18
CA ASN A 4 3.26 -6.51 9.38
C ASN A 4 3.08 -7.18 8.01
N ASN A 5 4.13 -7.82 7.51
CA ASN A 5 4.12 -8.47 6.21
C ASN A 5 4.09 -10.01 6.31
N ASN A 6 3.83 -10.56 7.50
CA ASN A 6 3.87 -12.01 7.75
C ASN A 6 2.71 -12.77 7.08
N CYS A 7 1.61 -12.07 6.80
CA CYS A 7 0.39 -12.65 6.23
C CYS A 7 0.23 -12.38 4.74
N LEU A 8 1.26 -11.84 4.07
CA LEU A 8 1.19 -11.57 2.64
C LEU A 8 1.34 -12.86 1.82
N PRO A 9 0.53 -13.05 0.77
CA PRO A 9 0.64 -14.21 -0.12
C PRO A 9 1.87 -14.18 -1.06
N TRP A 10 2.71 -13.13 -1.00
CA TRP A 10 3.92 -12.99 -1.80
C TRP A 10 5.08 -12.39 -0.99
N PRO A 11 6.34 -12.67 -1.38
CA PRO A 11 7.50 -12.05 -0.78
C PRO A 11 7.62 -10.59 -1.27
N MET A 12 6.98 -9.67 -0.55
CA MET A 12 7.07 -8.23 -0.83
C MET A 12 8.52 -7.75 -0.91
N SER A 13 8.81 -6.93 -1.92
CA SER A 13 10.13 -6.35 -2.16
C SER A 13 10.56 -5.42 -1.01
N ALA A 14 11.87 -5.34 -0.76
CA ALA A 14 12.41 -4.42 0.23
C ALA A 14 12.05 -2.95 -0.10
N ALA A 15 11.95 -2.63 -1.39
CA ALA A 15 11.64 -1.30 -1.86
C ALA A 15 10.21 -0.87 -1.50
N LEU A 16 9.23 -1.75 -1.74
CA LEU A 16 7.84 -1.48 -1.36
C LEU A 16 7.69 -1.42 0.16
N LYS A 17 8.37 -2.29 0.92
CA LYS A 17 8.41 -2.22 2.39
C LYS A 17 8.93 -0.87 2.88
N THR A 18 10.03 -0.38 2.33
CA THR A 18 10.60 0.91 2.71
C THR A 18 9.68 2.07 2.35
N LEU A 19 9.03 2.02 1.17
CA LEU A 19 8.05 3.01 0.77
C LEU A 19 6.89 3.07 1.76
N ILE A 20 6.26 1.93 2.04
CA ILE A 20 5.13 1.87 2.98
C ILE A 20 5.55 2.36 4.36
N ASN A 21 6.66 1.85 4.92
CA ASN A 21 7.13 2.23 6.25
C ASN A 21 7.41 3.73 6.41
N ARG A 22 7.76 4.44 5.34
CA ARG A 22 7.95 5.91 5.37
C ARG A 22 6.67 6.66 5.71
N HIS A 23 5.52 6.08 5.38
CA HIS A 23 4.21 6.72 5.51
C HIS A 23 3.41 6.21 6.72
N LEU A 24 3.89 5.18 7.42
CA LEU A 24 3.24 4.70 8.64
C LEU A 24 3.56 5.62 9.83
N SER A 25 2.60 5.72 10.74
CA SER A 25 2.72 6.46 12.00
C SER A 25 2.20 5.64 13.17
N GLU A 26 2.73 5.86 14.36
CA GLU A 26 2.17 5.34 15.61
C GLU A 26 0.88 6.03 16.04
N ARG A 27 0.53 7.17 15.42
CA ARG A 27 -0.67 7.92 15.73
C ARG A 27 -1.92 7.45 14.98
N TYR A 28 -1.77 6.57 14.00
CA TYR A 28 -2.87 6.12 13.14
C TYR A 28 -3.31 4.73 13.57
N SER A 29 -4.63 4.55 13.62
CA SER A 29 -5.23 3.27 13.94
C SER A 29 -5.35 2.42 12.68
N ALA A 30 -5.76 2.97 11.53
CA ALA A 30 -5.52 2.35 10.23
C ALA A 30 -5.10 3.40 9.20
N THR A 31 -4.59 3.00 8.04
CA THR A 31 -4.09 3.95 7.03
C THR A 31 -4.36 3.48 5.62
N VAL A 32 -4.86 4.38 4.79
CA VAL A 32 -4.88 4.23 3.34
C VAL A 32 -3.74 5.07 2.75
N LEU A 33 -2.85 4.41 2.01
CA LEU A 33 -1.87 5.08 1.16
C LEU A 33 -2.46 5.19 -0.24
N HIS A 34 -2.73 6.41 -0.68
CA HIS A 34 -3.25 6.70 -2.02
C HIS A 34 -2.11 7.22 -2.90
N PHE A 35 -1.90 6.56 -4.03
CA PHE A 35 -0.89 6.89 -5.02
C PHE A 35 -1.61 7.41 -6.27
N ASP A 36 -1.70 8.72 -6.39
CA ASP A 36 -2.36 9.40 -7.50
C ASP A 36 -1.42 9.47 -8.71
N ASP A 37 -1.81 8.83 -9.82
CA ASP A 37 -1.02 8.78 -11.06
C ASP A 37 -1.10 10.12 -11.81
N ILE A 38 -0.04 10.91 -11.66
CA ILE A 38 0.02 12.25 -12.26
C ILE A 38 0.15 12.21 -13.80
N ASN A 39 0.52 11.06 -14.35
CA ASN A 39 0.64 10.86 -15.80
C ASN A 39 -0.65 10.30 -16.42
N GLY A 40 -1.57 9.77 -15.61
CA GLY A 40 -2.85 9.20 -16.04
C GLY A 40 -2.75 7.95 -16.92
N ILE A 41 -1.62 7.24 -16.89
CA ILE A 41 -1.34 6.06 -17.75
C ILE A 41 -1.78 4.76 -17.06
N GLY A 42 -1.43 4.63 -15.79
CA GLY A 42 -1.69 3.45 -14.96
C GLY A 42 -2.88 3.61 -14.01
N GLY A 43 -3.30 4.85 -13.75
CA GLY A 43 -4.35 5.21 -12.81
C GLY A 43 -3.93 5.07 -11.34
N PRO A 44 -4.81 5.46 -10.39
CA PRO A 44 -4.45 5.54 -8.98
C PRO A 44 -4.33 4.16 -8.32
N VAL A 45 -3.39 4.02 -7.40
CA VAL A 45 -3.20 2.79 -6.60
C VAL A 45 -3.47 3.10 -5.14
N GLU A 46 -4.16 2.21 -4.44
CA GLU A 46 -4.42 2.33 -3.00
C GLU A 46 -3.92 1.09 -2.26
N ILE A 47 -3.26 1.32 -1.12
CA ILE A 47 -2.83 0.26 -0.20
C ILE A 47 -3.48 0.54 1.15
N VAL A 48 -4.30 -0.39 1.62
CA VAL A 48 -4.98 -0.28 2.91
C VAL A 48 -4.27 -1.14 3.94
N ILE A 49 -3.94 -0.50 5.05
CA ILE A 49 -3.16 -1.06 6.14
C ILE A 49 -3.98 -0.95 7.42
N ASP A 50 -4.18 -2.09 8.06
CA ASP A 50 -4.98 -2.22 9.28
C ASP A 50 -4.15 -1.92 10.55
N LEU A 51 -4.81 -1.92 11.71
CA LEU A 51 -4.28 -1.62 13.05
C LEU A 51 -3.01 -2.36 13.43
N ASP A 52 -2.91 -3.62 13.03
CA ASP A 52 -1.75 -4.47 13.29
C ASP A 52 -0.62 -4.25 12.27
N GLY A 53 -0.81 -3.35 11.31
CA GLY A 53 0.12 -3.07 10.22
C GLY A 53 0.01 -4.02 9.04
N SER A 54 -0.97 -4.92 9.01
CA SER A 54 -1.20 -5.84 7.90
C SER A 54 -1.80 -5.11 6.69
N ILE A 55 -1.33 -5.44 5.48
CA ILE A 55 -2.00 -4.98 4.26
C ILE A 55 -3.22 -5.87 4.03
N VAL A 56 -4.40 -5.26 4.04
CA VAL A 56 -5.67 -5.94 3.87
C VAL A 56 -6.25 -5.76 2.46
N MET A 57 -5.81 -4.74 1.74
CA MET A 57 -6.25 -4.47 0.37
C MET A 57 -5.17 -3.76 -0.43
N ILE A 58 -5.06 -4.15 -1.71
CA ILE A 58 -4.38 -3.39 -2.76
C ILE A 58 -5.41 -3.16 -3.86
N ASN A 59 -5.71 -1.90 -4.13
CA ASN A 59 -6.55 -1.49 -5.24
C ASN A 59 -5.65 -0.91 -6.33
N ASP A 60 -5.53 -1.59 -7.47
CA ASP A 60 -4.82 -1.10 -8.65
C ASP A 60 -5.81 -1.13 -9.82
N PRO A 61 -5.75 -0.19 -10.77
CA PRO A 61 -6.69 -0.16 -11.91
C PRO A 61 -6.54 -1.39 -12.81
N ASN A 62 -5.40 -2.06 -12.76
CA ASN A 62 -5.17 -3.39 -13.28
C ASN A 62 -4.95 -4.34 -12.10
N PRO A 63 -6.03 -4.69 -11.37
CA PRO A 63 -5.89 -5.37 -10.09
C PRO A 63 -5.28 -6.75 -10.29
N VAL A 64 -4.34 -7.09 -9.41
CA VAL A 64 -3.79 -8.43 -9.29
C VAL A 64 -4.41 -9.04 -8.03
N PRO A 65 -5.39 -9.96 -8.16
CA PRO A 65 -6.06 -10.56 -7.00
C PRO A 65 -5.05 -11.15 -6.02
N LEU A 66 -5.29 -11.03 -4.71
CA LEU A 66 -4.37 -11.57 -3.69
C LEU A 66 -4.25 -13.12 -3.75
N ASP A 67 -5.21 -13.79 -4.36
CA ASP A 67 -5.22 -15.23 -4.64
C ASP A 67 -4.63 -15.60 -6.01
N SER A 68 -4.24 -14.62 -6.83
CA SER A 68 -3.62 -14.84 -8.16
C SER A 68 -2.22 -15.45 -8.12
N GLY A 69 -1.69 -15.71 -6.93
CA GLY A 69 -0.43 -16.36 -6.69
C GLY A 69 0.75 -15.41 -6.52
N SER A 70 1.74 -15.88 -5.77
CA SER A 70 2.93 -15.13 -5.35
C SER A 70 3.71 -14.50 -6.51
N GLU A 71 3.78 -15.16 -7.68
CA GLU A 71 4.50 -14.64 -8.84
C GLU A 71 3.87 -13.38 -9.43
N ASN A 72 2.55 -13.37 -9.60
CA ASN A 72 1.83 -12.23 -10.18
C ASN A 72 1.92 -11.00 -9.25
N LEU A 73 1.80 -11.22 -7.95
CA LEU A 73 1.94 -10.16 -6.95
C LEU A 73 3.38 -9.63 -6.86
N SER A 74 4.37 -10.52 -7.01
CA SER A 74 5.78 -10.11 -7.09
C SER A 74 6.06 -9.29 -8.35
N ARG A 75 5.42 -9.61 -9.48
CA ARG A 75 5.51 -8.82 -10.71
C ARG A 75 4.87 -7.45 -10.52
N TRP A 76 3.66 -7.41 -9.98
CA TRP A 76 2.97 -6.15 -9.66
C TRP A 76 3.81 -5.25 -8.76
N ASP A 77 4.41 -5.79 -7.69
CA ASP A 77 5.28 -5.05 -6.78
C ASP A 77 6.45 -4.39 -7.53
N ASN A 78 7.14 -5.14 -8.37
CA ASN A 78 8.26 -4.64 -9.17
C ASN A 78 7.81 -3.55 -10.16
N ASP A 79 6.71 -3.76 -10.88
CA ASP A 79 6.20 -2.83 -11.88
C ASP A 79 5.68 -1.53 -11.23
N PHE A 80 4.96 -1.66 -10.12
CA PHE A 80 4.51 -0.53 -9.30
C PHE A 80 5.70 0.30 -8.80
N MET A 81 6.70 -0.34 -8.21
CA MET A 81 7.88 0.36 -7.69
C MET A 81 8.73 1.00 -8.79
N ALA A 82 8.76 0.43 -10.00
CA ALA A 82 9.39 1.05 -11.16
C ALA A 82 8.68 2.36 -11.54
N ARG A 83 7.34 2.34 -11.65
CA ARG A 83 6.53 3.54 -11.90
C ARG A 83 6.70 4.60 -10.81
N TYR A 84 6.68 4.19 -9.54
CA TYR A 84 6.89 5.10 -8.42
C TYR A 84 8.26 5.80 -8.47
N ARG A 85 9.34 5.06 -8.77
CA ARG A 85 10.70 5.63 -8.87
C ARG A 85 10.88 6.59 -10.04
N LEU A 86 10.09 6.46 -11.09
CA LEU A 86 10.04 7.42 -12.20
C LEU A 86 9.27 8.70 -11.86
N GLY A 87 8.71 8.79 -10.65
CA GLY A 87 7.94 9.96 -10.21
C GLY A 87 6.50 9.96 -10.73
N SER A 88 5.98 8.82 -11.17
CA SER A 88 4.61 8.75 -11.72
C SER A 88 3.50 8.95 -10.70
N TYR A 89 3.80 8.93 -9.40
CA TYR A 89 2.78 9.04 -8.35
C TYR A 89 3.05 10.20 -7.39
N ARG A 90 1.99 10.93 -7.06
CA ARG A 90 1.89 11.72 -5.83
C ARG A 90 1.32 10.84 -4.72
N VAL A 91 1.91 10.86 -3.53
CA VAL A 91 1.46 10.03 -2.40
C VAL A 91 0.68 10.86 -1.40
N GLU A 92 -0.51 10.42 -1.07
CA GLU A 92 -1.36 10.97 -0.02
C GLU A 92 -1.63 9.90 1.04
N VAL A 93 -1.66 10.31 2.30
CA VAL A 93 -1.86 9.41 3.45
C VAL A 93 -3.16 9.80 4.12
N PHE A 94 -4.12 8.88 4.11
CA PHE A 94 -5.41 9.05 4.77
C PHE A 94 -5.43 8.19 6.04
N PRO A 95 -5.22 8.79 7.22
CA PRO A 95 -5.38 8.07 8.46
C PRO A 95 -6.85 7.79 8.70
N LEU A 96 -7.18 6.52 8.91
CA LEU A 96 -8.46 6.12 9.47
C LEU A 96 -8.25 6.20 10.98
N ILE A 97 -8.77 7.27 11.58
CA ILE A 97 -8.77 7.44 13.03
C ILE A 97 -10.09 6.81 13.51
N GLU A 98 -10.01 5.78 14.34
CA GLU A 98 -11.17 5.44 15.17
C GLU A 98 -11.49 6.68 16.01
N LEU A 99 -12.67 7.27 15.78
CA LEU A 99 -13.24 8.25 16.69
C LEU A 99 -13.22 7.60 18.07
N LEU A 100 -12.22 7.92 18.89
CA LEU A 100 -12.29 7.74 20.33
C LEU A 100 -13.52 8.52 20.75
N GLU A 101 -14.65 7.83 20.91
CA GLU A 101 -15.82 8.38 21.56
C GLU A 101 -15.33 8.90 22.91
N ILE A 102 -15.31 10.23 23.04
CA ILE A 102 -15.09 10.89 24.32
C ILE A 102 -16.35 10.59 25.13
N ALA A 103 -16.29 9.53 25.92
CA ALA A 103 -17.28 9.18 26.95
C ALA A 103 -16.71 9.49 28.34
#